data_AF-K5Z442-F1
#
_entry.id   AF-K5Z442-F1
#
_cell.length_a   1.000
_cell.length_b   1.000
_cell.length_c   1.000
_cell.angle_alpha   90.00
_cell.angle_beta   90.00
_cell.angle_gamma   90.00
#
_symmetry.space_group_name_H-M   'P 1'
#
loop_
_entity.id
_entity.type
_entity.pdbx_description
1 polymer ?
#
loop_
_entity_poly.entity_id
_entity_poly.type
_entity_poly.pdbx_seq_one_letter_code
_entity_poly.pdbx_strand_id
1 'polypeptide(L)'
;MNNIIHFMARLSLLYYLLWSTSIHAYAHNRDTDPNSTYPTPDRLFHIARSLNRNLVCYDANQANGKLDTKEPVKVYWLNREKEPGKTNGLSFIQKKMAYGYKVVSVAEHTCTITLTAYPERELTICREGDHFVCRVKIDNRQAILQSLYVKASPNNPLNVEYVELQGITTDTGVPVTEKVSK
;
A
#
# COMPACT_ATOMS: atom_id res chain seq x y z
N MET A 1 32.77 -40.72 -14.31
CA MET A 1 32.41 -39.33 -14.70
C MET A 1 30.95 -39.18 -15.15
N ASN A 2 30.34 -40.17 -15.82
CA ASN A 2 28.96 -40.02 -16.35
C ASN A 2 27.83 -39.93 -15.29
N ASN A 3 27.96 -40.59 -14.13
CA ASN A 3 26.90 -40.56 -13.12
C ASN A 3 26.78 -39.22 -12.37
N ILE A 4 27.87 -38.46 -12.27
CA ILE A 4 27.87 -37.14 -11.58
C ILE A 4 27.24 -36.07 -12.47
N ILE A 5 27.47 -36.15 -13.79
CA ILE A 5 26.89 -35.23 -14.77
C ILE A 5 25.36 -35.42 -14.87
N HIS A 6 24.88 -36.67 -14.84
CA HIS A 6 23.44 -36.96 -14.82
C HIS A 6 22.75 -36.55 -13.51
N PHE A 7 23.44 -36.63 -12.36
CA PHE A 7 22.92 -36.18 -11.07
C PHE A 7 22.77 -34.65 -11.00
N MET A 8 23.77 -33.91 -11.49
CA MET A 8 23.74 -32.44 -11.54
C MET A 8 22.70 -31.89 -12.54
N ALA A 9 22.52 -32.57 -13.68
CA ALA A 9 21.49 -32.18 -14.66
C ALA A 9 20.05 -32.35 -14.14
N ARG A 10 19.78 -33.39 -13.33
CA ARG A 10 18.47 -33.61 -12.69
C ARG A 10 18.20 -32.64 -11.53
N LEU A 11 19.23 -32.27 -10.79
CA LEU A 11 19.14 -31.27 -9.70
C LEU A 11 18.84 -29.86 -10.24
N SER A 12 19.40 -29.54 -11.41
CA SER A 12 19.15 -28.28 -12.13
C SER A 12 17.71 -28.18 -12.63
N LEU A 13 17.16 -29.26 -13.21
CA LEU A 13 15.79 -29.30 -13.71
C LEU A 13 14.73 -29.17 -12.59
N LEU A 14 15.02 -29.76 -11.42
CA LEU A 14 14.19 -29.62 -10.21
C LEU A 14 14.27 -28.20 -9.63
N TYR A 15 15.42 -27.52 -9.71
CA TYR A 15 15.57 -26.12 -9.29
C TYR A 15 14.77 -25.16 -10.19
N TYR A 16 14.75 -25.39 -11.52
CA TYR A 16 13.93 -24.61 -12.45
C TYR A 16 12.43 -24.90 -12.32
N LEU A 17 12.02 -26.15 -12.00
CA LEU A 17 10.61 -26.46 -11.70
C LEU A 17 10.13 -25.88 -10.36
N LEU A 18 11.01 -25.72 -9.38
CA LEU A 18 10.68 -25.09 -8.09
C LEU A 18 10.62 -23.56 -8.17
N TRP A 19 11.20 -22.93 -9.21
CA TRP A 19 11.07 -21.49 -9.45
C TRP A 19 9.88 -21.14 -10.35
N SER A 20 9.40 -22.05 -11.21
CA SER A 20 8.25 -21.77 -12.08
C SER A 20 6.90 -21.89 -11.37
N THR A 21 6.82 -22.63 -10.26
CA THR A 21 5.61 -22.70 -9.40
C THR A 21 5.47 -21.49 -8.49
N SER A 22 6.56 -20.76 -8.18
CA SER A 22 6.50 -19.54 -7.37
C SER A 22 5.98 -18.31 -8.13
N ILE A 23 5.95 -18.35 -9.47
CA ILE A 23 5.50 -17.20 -10.28
C ILE A 23 3.97 -17.22 -10.49
N HIS A 24 3.29 -18.35 -10.29
CA HIS A 24 1.84 -18.48 -10.56
C HIS A 24 0.93 -18.34 -9.32
N ALA A 25 1.47 -18.12 -8.13
CA ALA A 25 0.69 -18.16 -6.88
C ALA A 25 0.61 -16.83 -6.09
N TYR A 26 0.93 -15.70 -6.71
CA TYR A 26 0.62 -14.36 -6.17
C TYR A 26 -0.47 -13.66 -7.00
N ALA A 27 -1.44 -14.42 -7.48
CA ALA A 27 -2.72 -13.89 -7.89
C ALA A 27 -3.59 -13.68 -6.63
N HIS A 28 -3.68 -12.43 -6.20
CA HIS A 28 -4.90 -11.81 -5.64
C HIS A 28 -5.69 -12.63 -4.59
N ASN A 29 -5.15 -12.82 -3.39
CA ASN A 29 -5.99 -13.03 -2.20
C ASN A 29 -6.17 -11.69 -1.48
N ARG A 30 -7.05 -10.85 -2.03
CA ARG A 30 -7.56 -9.65 -1.35
C ARG A 30 -8.92 -9.88 -0.67
N ASP A 31 -9.51 -11.06 -0.80
CA ASP A 31 -10.86 -11.33 -0.33
C ASP A 31 -10.95 -12.34 0.83
N THR A 32 -11.58 -11.87 1.90
CA THR A 32 -12.44 -12.61 2.86
C THR A 32 -11.79 -13.48 3.94
N ASP A 33 -11.15 -12.84 4.92
CA ASP A 33 -11.24 -13.33 6.30
C ASP A 33 -12.40 -12.59 7.01
N PRO A 34 -13.49 -13.26 7.42
CA PRO A 34 -14.63 -12.62 8.10
C PRO A 34 -14.30 -12.07 9.51
N ASN A 35 -13.12 -12.35 10.06
CA ASN A 35 -12.57 -11.72 11.27
C ASN A 35 -11.47 -10.68 10.97
N SER A 36 -11.16 -10.42 9.70
CA SER A 36 -10.14 -9.46 9.30
C SER A 36 -10.65 -8.03 9.46
N THR A 37 -9.93 -7.23 10.26
CA THR A 37 -10.09 -5.77 10.31
C THR A 37 -9.47 -5.05 9.09
N TYR A 38 -9.22 -5.80 7.99
CA TYR A 38 -8.56 -5.40 6.75
C TYR A 38 -9.41 -5.82 5.53
N PRO A 39 -9.05 -5.32 4.34
CA PRO A 39 -9.33 -4.02 3.76
C PRO A 39 -10.71 -4.01 3.07
N THR A 40 -11.29 -2.82 2.90
CA THR A 40 -12.36 -2.67 1.89
C THR A 40 -11.78 -2.99 0.51
N PRO A 41 -12.58 -3.46 -0.46
CA PRO A 41 -12.10 -3.64 -1.84
C PRO A 41 -11.57 -2.33 -2.45
N ASP A 42 -11.95 -1.20 -1.86
CA ASP A 42 -11.51 0.15 -2.26
C ASP A 42 -10.22 0.61 -1.58
N ARG A 43 -9.62 -0.15 -0.65
CA ARG A 43 -8.41 0.27 0.07
C ARG A 43 -7.24 0.47 -0.90
N LEU A 44 -6.74 1.69 -0.97
CA LEU A 44 -5.54 2.04 -1.73
C LEU A 44 -4.28 1.76 -0.92
N PHE A 45 -4.22 2.28 0.30
CA PHE A 45 -3.13 2.08 1.26
C PHE A 45 -3.56 2.57 2.65
N HIS A 46 -2.70 2.41 3.65
CA HIS A 46 -2.93 2.97 4.98
C HIS A 46 -1.64 3.47 5.63
N ILE A 47 -1.78 4.37 6.59
CA ILE A 47 -0.70 4.79 7.46
C ILE A 47 -0.85 4.08 8.81
N ALA A 48 0.17 3.30 9.17
CA ALA A 48 0.39 2.78 10.51
C ALA A 48 1.40 3.67 11.24
N ARG A 49 1.36 3.67 12.57
CA ARG A 49 2.24 4.50 13.40
C ARG A 49 2.82 3.69 14.55
N SER A 50 3.97 4.11 15.05
CA SER A 50 4.57 3.52 16.27
C SER A 50 3.80 3.84 17.56
N LEU A 51 2.75 4.67 17.51
CA LEU A 51 2.04 5.17 18.67
C LEU A 51 0.89 4.27 19.13
N ASN A 52 0.23 3.59 18.20
CA ASN A 52 -0.91 2.69 18.44
C ASN A 52 -1.21 1.88 17.17
N ARG A 53 -2.07 0.87 17.30
CA ARG A 53 -2.49 0.00 16.18
C ARG A 53 -3.56 0.61 15.28
N ASN A 54 -4.10 1.79 15.60
CA ASN A 54 -5.10 2.45 14.76
C ASN A 54 -4.45 2.88 13.43
N LEU A 55 -5.23 2.81 12.35
CA LEU A 55 -4.76 3.13 11.01
C LEU A 55 -5.39 4.44 10.53
N VAL A 56 -4.67 5.19 9.69
CA VAL A 56 -5.29 6.14 8.77
C VAL A 56 -5.44 5.46 7.42
N CYS A 57 -6.67 5.27 6.99
CA CYS A 57 -7.01 4.53 5.78
C CYS A 57 -7.23 5.51 4.64
N TYR A 58 -6.76 5.14 3.45
CA TYR A 58 -7.01 5.84 2.19
C TYR A 58 -7.71 4.88 1.26
N ASP A 59 -8.98 5.14 1.01
CA ASP A 59 -9.82 4.31 0.13
C ASP A 59 -10.16 5.10 -1.13
N ALA A 60 -10.20 4.44 -2.28
CA ALA A 60 -10.72 5.02 -3.51
C ALA A 60 -12.19 5.40 -3.29
N ASN A 61 -12.54 6.65 -3.57
CA ASN A 61 -13.93 7.05 -3.59
C ASN A 61 -14.46 6.80 -4.99
N GLN A 62 -15.03 5.63 -5.21
CA GLN A 62 -15.57 5.25 -6.50
C GLN A 62 -17.06 4.91 -6.47
N ALA A 63 -17.69 5.06 -7.63
CA ALA A 63 -19.00 4.51 -7.93
C ALA A 63 -18.97 3.97 -9.37
N ASN A 64 -19.43 2.73 -9.56
CA ASN A 64 -19.50 2.07 -10.89
C ASN A 64 -18.15 2.06 -11.64
N GLY A 65 -17.04 1.80 -10.94
CA GLY A 65 -15.71 1.74 -11.54
C GLY A 65 -15.10 3.09 -11.92
N LYS A 66 -15.71 4.20 -11.46
CA LYS A 66 -15.26 5.57 -11.72
C LYS A 66 -14.99 6.30 -10.42
N LEU A 67 -13.87 7.03 -10.35
CA LEU A 67 -13.56 7.90 -9.22
C LEU A 67 -14.52 9.09 -9.17
N ASP A 68 -14.88 9.49 -7.95
CA ASP A 68 -15.46 10.80 -7.69
C ASP A 68 -14.39 11.87 -7.94
N THR A 69 -14.54 12.62 -9.02
CA THR A 69 -13.56 13.64 -9.42
C THR A 69 -13.47 14.83 -8.45
N LYS A 70 -14.45 15.02 -7.57
CA LYS A 70 -14.43 16.09 -6.54
C LYS A 70 -13.71 15.63 -5.28
N GLU A 71 -13.87 14.38 -4.89
CA GLU A 71 -13.18 13.78 -3.74
C GLU A 71 -12.74 12.35 -4.07
N PRO A 72 -11.63 12.14 -4.80
CA PRO A 72 -11.27 10.82 -5.34
C PRO A 72 -10.78 9.83 -4.29
N VAL A 73 -10.46 10.30 -3.08
CA VAL A 73 -9.96 9.46 -1.99
C VAL A 73 -10.66 9.82 -0.68
N LYS A 74 -11.24 8.81 -0.03
CA LYS A 74 -11.77 8.91 1.34
C LYS A 74 -10.65 8.64 2.33
N VAL A 75 -10.50 9.51 3.33
CA VAL A 75 -9.49 9.37 4.38
C VAL A 75 -10.12 9.38 5.76
N TYR A 76 -9.83 8.36 6.56
CA TYR A 76 -10.45 8.17 7.86
C TYR A 76 -9.56 7.37 8.83
N TRP A 77 -9.78 7.55 10.12
CA TRP A 77 -9.24 6.70 11.17
C TRP A 77 -10.00 5.38 11.23
N LEU A 78 -9.29 4.27 11.31
CA LEU A 78 -9.81 2.96 11.68
C LEU A 78 -9.28 2.57 13.06
N ASN A 79 -10.20 2.38 14.01
CA ASN A 79 -9.86 1.91 15.34
C ASN A 79 -9.60 0.40 15.32
N ARG A 80 -8.48 -0.02 15.91
CA ARG A 80 -8.03 -1.43 16.00
C ARG A 80 -7.65 -1.83 17.42
N GLU A 81 -8.12 -1.06 18.40
CA GLU A 81 -7.85 -1.27 19.81
C GLU A 81 -9.15 -1.23 20.59
N LYS A 82 -9.58 -0.05 21.02
CA LYS A 82 -10.71 0.11 21.96
C LYS A 82 -12.07 -0.22 21.35
N GLU A 83 -12.25 0.09 20.07
CA GLU A 83 -13.51 -0.14 19.33
C GLU A 83 -13.17 -0.67 17.92
N PRO A 84 -12.71 -1.93 17.79
CA PRO A 84 -12.25 -2.48 16.52
C PRO A 84 -13.30 -2.35 15.41
N GLY A 85 -12.89 -1.83 14.25
CA GLY A 85 -13.77 -1.62 13.10
C GLY A 85 -14.46 -0.26 13.05
N LYS A 86 -14.52 0.48 14.18
CA LYS A 86 -15.09 1.83 14.18
C LYS A 86 -14.25 2.79 13.36
N THR A 87 -14.90 3.53 12.46
CA THR A 87 -14.27 4.53 11.61
C THR A 87 -14.62 5.95 12.06
N ASN A 88 -13.66 6.87 12.01
CA ASN A 88 -13.89 8.30 12.25
C ASN A 88 -13.23 9.14 11.16
N GLY A 89 -13.90 10.20 10.70
CA GLY A 89 -13.29 11.16 9.79
C GLY A 89 -12.08 11.88 10.40
N LEU A 90 -11.25 12.48 9.55
CA LEU A 90 -10.20 13.38 10.01
C LEU A 90 -10.79 14.72 10.45
N SER A 91 -10.25 15.31 11.52
CA SER A 91 -10.54 16.71 11.83
C SER A 91 -9.95 17.64 10.76
N PHE A 92 -10.48 18.86 10.63
CA PHE A 92 -9.98 19.83 9.66
C PHE A 92 -8.46 20.09 9.81
N ILE A 93 -7.97 20.19 11.04
CA ILE A 93 -6.54 20.39 11.34
C ILE A 93 -5.73 19.17 10.90
N GLN A 94 -6.20 17.95 11.18
CA GLN A 94 -5.52 16.72 10.75
C GLN A 94 -5.43 16.62 9.23
N LYS A 95 -6.52 16.95 8.52
CA LYS A 95 -6.55 16.99 7.05
C LYS A 95 -5.58 18.05 6.51
N LYS A 96 -5.55 19.25 7.11
CA LYS A 96 -4.73 20.37 6.62
C LYS A 96 -3.23 20.24 6.94
N MET A 97 -2.86 19.55 8.02
CA MET A 97 -1.48 19.57 8.53
C MET A 97 -0.75 18.22 8.46
N ALA A 98 -1.47 17.10 8.35
CA ALA A 98 -0.84 15.78 8.45
C ALA A 98 -1.39 14.80 7.40
N TYR A 99 -2.57 14.25 7.67
CA TYR A 99 -3.11 13.08 6.99
C TYR A 99 -3.97 13.40 5.77
N GLY A 100 -4.09 14.67 5.38
CA GLY A 100 -4.75 15.00 4.12
C GLY A 100 -3.90 14.68 2.90
N TYR A 101 -4.47 15.00 1.74
CA TYR A 101 -3.80 14.92 0.46
C TYR A 101 -4.20 16.13 -0.40
N LYS A 102 -3.42 16.37 -1.46
CA LYS A 102 -3.75 17.30 -2.54
C LYS A 102 -3.91 16.52 -3.83
N VAL A 103 -4.91 16.87 -4.62
CA VAL A 103 -5.09 16.35 -5.99
C VAL A 103 -4.19 17.14 -6.93
N VAL A 104 -3.32 16.44 -7.64
CA VAL A 104 -2.47 16.99 -8.71
C VAL A 104 -3.21 16.89 -10.05
N SER A 105 -3.81 15.74 -10.32
CA SER A 105 -4.65 15.49 -11.50
C SER A 105 -5.71 14.45 -11.18
N VAL A 106 -6.85 14.50 -11.87
CA VAL A 106 -7.95 13.53 -11.67
C VAL A 106 -8.76 13.35 -12.95
N ALA A 107 -9.10 12.10 -13.23
CA ALA A 107 -10.02 11.64 -14.27
C ALA A 107 -10.79 10.43 -13.74
N GLU A 108 -11.72 9.89 -14.54
CA GLU A 108 -12.60 8.79 -14.10
C GLU A 108 -11.85 7.53 -13.66
N HIS A 109 -10.68 7.25 -14.24
CA HIS A 109 -9.93 6.00 -14.01
C HIS A 109 -8.48 6.22 -13.54
N THR A 110 -8.09 7.47 -13.29
CA THR A 110 -6.76 7.80 -12.79
C THR A 110 -6.80 9.07 -11.95
N CYS A 111 -5.99 9.12 -10.90
CA CYS A 111 -5.82 10.30 -10.07
C CYS A 111 -4.38 10.34 -9.55
N THR A 112 -3.73 11.49 -9.63
CA THR A 112 -2.44 11.70 -8.97
C THR A 112 -2.65 12.58 -7.76
N ILE A 113 -2.16 12.12 -6.60
CA ILE A 113 -2.22 12.87 -5.35
C ILE A 113 -0.83 13.03 -4.73
N THR A 114 -0.69 13.99 -3.84
CA THR A 114 0.42 14.06 -2.89
C THR A 114 -0.12 14.07 -1.47
N LEU A 115 0.58 13.45 -0.52
CA LEU A 115 0.20 13.54 0.89
C LEU A 115 0.57 14.91 1.45
N THR A 116 -0.28 15.49 2.31
CA THR A 116 -0.01 16.80 2.93
C THR A 116 1.33 16.82 3.66
N ALA A 117 1.66 15.74 4.39
CA ALA A 117 2.93 15.61 5.10
C ALA A 117 4.12 15.15 4.24
N TYR A 118 3.87 14.76 2.97
CA TYR A 118 4.91 14.26 2.06
C TYR A 118 4.64 14.74 0.62
N PRO A 119 4.75 16.06 0.34
CA PRO A 119 4.37 16.65 -0.94
C PRO A 119 5.31 16.34 -2.10
N GLU A 120 6.56 15.96 -1.80
CA GLU A 120 7.61 15.62 -2.79
C GLU A 120 7.32 14.32 -3.55
N ARG A 121 6.40 13.48 -3.04
CA ARG A 121 6.13 12.15 -3.57
C ARG A 121 4.71 12.10 -4.15
N GLU A 122 4.63 12.03 -5.47
CA GLU A 122 3.38 11.75 -6.17
C GLU A 122 2.98 10.28 -6.03
N LEU A 123 1.70 10.07 -5.76
CA LEU A 123 1.04 8.78 -5.66
C LEU A 123 0.01 8.69 -6.78
N THR A 124 0.15 7.72 -7.67
CA THR A 124 -0.73 7.55 -8.82
C THR A 124 -1.76 6.46 -8.54
N ILE A 125 -3.01 6.86 -8.39
CA ILE A 125 -4.15 5.96 -8.26
C ILE A 125 -4.64 5.61 -9.66
N CYS A 126 -4.72 4.33 -9.99
CA CYS A 126 -5.18 3.88 -11.29
C CYS A 126 -6.06 2.63 -11.16
N ARG A 127 -6.98 2.47 -12.12
CA ARG A 127 -7.86 1.30 -12.18
C ARG A 127 -7.09 0.05 -12.64
N GLU A 128 -7.27 -1.06 -11.93
CA GLU A 128 -6.82 -2.41 -12.28
C GLU A 128 -8.02 -3.36 -12.19
N GLY A 129 -8.55 -3.79 -13.34
CA GLY A 129 -9.83 -4.53 -13.37
C GLY A 129 -10.97 -3.67 -12.81
N ASP A 130 -11.64 -4.16 -11.76
CA ASP A 130 -12.76 -3.46 -11.12
C ASP A 130 -12.42 -2.71 -9.83
N HIS A 131 -11.13 -2.64 -9.48
CA HIS A 131 -10.67 -1.92 -8.31
C HIS A 131 -9.61 -0.87 -8.68
N PHE A 132 -9.32 0.02 -7.74
CA PHE A 132 -8.25 0.99 -7.86
C PHE A 132 -7.07 0.58 -6.98
N VAL A 133 -5.85 0.85 -7.46
CA VAL A 133 -4.62 0.67 -6.69
C VAL A 133 -3.84 1.97 -6.66
N CYS A 134 -2.96 2.13 -5.67
CA CYS A 134 -2.04 3.25 -5.58
C CYS A 134 -0.64 2.78 -6.01
N ARG A 135 -0.09 3.35 -7.07
CA ARG A 135 1.26 3.11 -7.58
C ARG A 135 2.20 4.22 -7.16
N VAL A 136 3.42 3.83 -6.78
CA VAL A 136 4.50 4.75 -6.41
C VAL A 136 5.84 4.06 -6.66
N LYS A 137 6.91 4.85 -6.78
CA LYS A 137 8.27 4.33 -6.76
C LYS A 137 8.71 4.05 -5.32
N ILE A 138 9.11 2.82 -5.02
CA ILE A 138 9.67 2.38 -3.74
C ILE A 138 11.03 1.76 -4.05
N ASP A 139 12.10 2.29 -3.47
CA ASP A 139 13.47 1.83 -3.69
C ASP A 139 13.82 1.74 -5.19
N ASN A 140 13.52 2.83 -5.89
CA ASN A 140 13.74 2.97 -7.33
C ASN A 140 12.94 1.97 -8.21
N ARG A 141 11.97 1.22 -7.67
CA ARG A 141 11.11 0.27 -8.40
C ARG A 141 9.65 0.72 -8.40
N GLN A 142 8.93 0.49 -9.49
CA GLN A 142 7.49 0.72 -9.53
C GLN A 142 6.78 -0.34 -8.67
N ALA A 143 5.91 0.10 -7.78
CA ALA A 143 5.22 -0.76 -6.84
C ALA A 143 3.78 -0.30 -6.58
N ILE A 144 2.91 -1.26 -6.29
CA ILE A 144 1.62 -1.02 -5.66
C ILE A 144 1.88 -0.80 -4.16
N LEU A 145 1.63 0.42 -3.70
CA LEU A 145 1.73 0.80 -2.31
C LEU A 145 0.71 0.04 -1.46
N GLN A 146 1.14 -0.50 -0.32
CA GLN A 146 0.25 -1.18 0.64
C GLN A 146 0.11 -0.36 1.92
N SER A 147 1.22 0.17 2.43
CA SER A 147 1.25 0.92 3.67
C SER A 147 2.39 1.93 3.73
N LEU A 148 2.22 2.91 4.61
CA LEU A 148 3.31 3.70 5.16
C LEU A 148 3.36 3.40 6.66
N TYR A 149 4.54 3.06 7.18
CA TYR A 149 4.78 3.00 8.61
C TYR A 149 5.52 4.26 9.06
N VAL A 150 4.92 5.01 9.99
CA VAL A 150 5.50 6.22 10.55
C VAL A 150 6.05 5.92 11.94
N LYS A 151 7.38 6.02 12.07
CA LYS A 151 8.05 5.98 13.37
C LYS A 151 8.10 7.38 13.94
N ALA A 152 7.31 7.62 15.00
CA ALA A 152 7.39 8.85 15.77
C ALA A 152 8.52 8.78 16.81
N SER A 153 9.09 9.94 17.15
CA SER A 153 10.10 10.02 18.20
C SER A 153 9.52 9.65 19.57
N PRO A 154 10.24 8.89 20.41
CA PRO A 154 9.78 8.50 21.75
C PRO A 154 9.36 9.69 22.63
N ASN A 155 10.08 10.80 22.51
CA ASN A 155 9.92 11.98 23.37
C ASN A 155 8.95 13.02 22.79
N ASN A 156 8.62 12.93 21.49
CA ASN A 156 7.71 13.86 20.83
C ASN A 156 6.94 13.15 19.71
N PRO A 157 5.68 12.73 19.93
CA PRO A 157 4.85 12.04 18.95
C PRO A 157 4.57 12.84 17.66
N LEU A 158 4.82 14.15 17.65
CA LEU A 158 4.69 15.00 16.46
C LEU A 158 5.95 14.98 15.60
N ASN A 159 7.09 14.58 16.17
CA ASN A 159 8.33 14.43 15.42
C ASN A 159 8.39 13.02 14.81
N VAL A 160 8.82 12.95 13.55
CA VAL A 160 8.91 11.69 12.80
C VAL A 160 10.38 11.37 12.61
N GLU A 161 10.82 10.21 13.10
CA GLU A 161 12.18 9.71 12.88
C GLU A 161 12.35 9.22 11.45
N TYR A 162 11.40 8.41 10.98
CA TYR A 162 11.36 7.94 9.61
C TYR A 162 9.94 7.54 9.19
N VAL A 163 9.76 7.49 7.88
CA VAL A 163 8.63 6.86 7.21
C VAL A 163 9.16 5.68 6.40
N GLU A 164 8.51 4.52 6.52
CA GLU A 164 8.82 3.36 5.70
C GLU A 164 7.65 3.08 4.77
N LEU A 165 7.87 3.19 3.46
CA LEU A 165 6.92 2.78 2.45
C LEU A 165 7.05 1.27 2.25
N GLN A 166 5.93 0.57 2.20
CA GLN A 166 5.87 -0.86 1.93
C GLN A 166 4.90 -1.13 0.80
N GLY A 167 5.31 -1.94 -0.17
CA GLY A 167 4.49 -2.25 -1.33
C GLY A 167 4.92 -3.54 -2.02
N ILE A 168 4.27 -3.81 -3.15
CA ILE A 168 4.53 -4.96 -4.01
C ILE A 168 4.97 -4.46 -5.38
N THR A 169 6.13 -4.88 -5.86
CA THR A 169 6.65 -4.46 -7.18
C THR A 169 5.71 -4.89 -8.30
N THR A 170 5.48 -4.01 -9.28
CA THR A 170 4.53 -4.27 -10.38
C THR A 170 5.02 -5.29 -11.41
N ASP A 171 6.34 -5.51 -11.49
CA ASP A 171 6.98 -6.38 -12.47
C ASP A 171 7.06 -7.84 -12.02
N THR A 172 7.39 -8.06 -10.75
CA THR A 172 7.72 -9.38 -10.19
C THR A 172 6.78 -9.82 -9.06
N GLY A 173 5.91 -8.93 -8.58
CA GLY A 173 4.98 -9.24 -7.50
C GLY A 173 5.63 -9.46 -6.13
N VAL A 174 6.90 -9.08 -5.94
CA VAL A 174 7.62 -9.27 -4.67
C VAL A 174 7.46 -8.05 -3.75
N PRO A 175 7.51 -8.24 -2.41
CA PRO A 175 7.56 -7.13 -1.48
C PRO A 175 8.78 -6.23 -1.69
N VAL A 176 8.57 -4.91 -1.56
CA VAL A 176 9.62 -3.89 -1.59
C VAL A 176 9.36 -2.85 -0.51
N THR A 177 10.42 -2.33 0.09
CA THR A 177 10.35 -1.33 1.15
C THR A 177 11.35 -0.21 0.94
N GLU A 178 10.99 1.01 1.29
CA GLU A 178 11.88 2.18 1.26
C GLU A 178 11.74 2.97 2.55
N LYS A 179 12.86 3.22 3.23
CA LYS A 179 12.89 4.08 4.41
C LYS A 179 13.32 5.50 4.02
N VAL A 180 12.48 6.47 4.34
CA VAL A 180 12.70 7.90 4.16
C VAL A 180 12.88 8.51 5.55
N SER A 181 14.09 8.99 5.83
CA SER A 181 14.35 9.79 7.03
C SER A 181 14.05 11.26 6.74
N LYS A 182 13.52 11.98 7.72
CA LYS A 182 13.18 13.40 7.59
C LYS A 182 14.26 14.28 8.21
#